data_AF-A0A3L8S2I3-F1
#
_entry.id   AF-A0A3L8S2I3-F1
#
_cell.length_a   1.000
_cell.length_b   1.000
_cell.length_c   1.000
_cell.angle_alpha   90.00
_cell.angle_beta   90.00
_cell.angle_gamma   90.00
#
_symmetry.space_group_name_H-M   'P 1'
#
loop_
_entity.id
_entity.type
_entity.pdbx_description
1 polymer ?
#
loop_
_entity_poly.entity_id
_entity_poly.type
_entity_poly.pdbx_seq_one_letter_code
_entity_poly.pdbx_strand_id
1 'polypeptide(L)'
;MVLGWSFGRGQLEGWGVPSADGVTQAPSGQFLETLDIQVAKSNLSLLLSGLGVVPSTECSVGEVLDLGYVMAGDTVTATVQIKNTSSLTLPFSVQLESLSPTWDRDRQKIPSFLTSSLQRTEIVGTQNYNGFSVFSVSPTEGKIEAGMSQEFVVTFSPDHESLYYSDRLKVLLFGKQTAHEIQLKGAARDHLMFVQGGVPLDVPVESLAVTSPQEAPDRGPQGAVRSLLLVLEFVEGSAEPARAEITVGAIQSPQLATKKAVEFSLAGGAELQRAGFQLHGPDGALQRGQRRRIGVSWLPPAELQTSDPPLVSALLTVRGDITESYRVLLMARVVSAAAPTG
;
A
#
# COMPACT_ATOMS: atom_id res chain seq x y z
N MET A 1 -10.39 34.96 -51.17
CA MET A 1 -10.42 35.29 -49.73
C MET A 1 -9.10 34.78 -49.16
N VAL A 2 -8.15 35.67 -48.91
CA VAL A 2 -6.84 35.29 -48.35
C VAL A 2 -6.94 35.56 -46.85
N LEU A 3 -7.00 34.50 -46.04
CA LEU A 3 -6.90 34.60 -44.59
C LEU A 3 -5.40 34.76 -44.27
N GLY A 4 -4.96 36.00 -44.12
CA GLY A 4 -3.65 36.33 -43.59
C GLY A 4 -3.69 36.25 -42.06
N TRP A 5 -2.82 35.44 -41.47
CA TRP A 5 -2.65 35.32 -40.03
C TRP A 5 -1.39 36.10 -39.65
N SER A 6 -1.49 37.03 -38.71
CA SER A 6 -0.33 37.69 -38.11
C SER A 6 -0.41 37.56 -36.60
N PHE A 7 0.51 36.80 -36.01
CA PHE A 7 0.66 36.70 -34.57
C PHE A 7 1.50 37.88 -34.07
N GLY A 8 0.90 38.76 -33.26
CA GLY A 8 1.62 39.82 -32.55
C GLY A 8 2.21 39.28 -31.23
N ARG A 9 3.52 39.44 -31.01
CA ARG A 9 4.16 39.11 -29.73
C ARG A 9 3.65 40.07 -28.64
N GLY A 10 2.79 39.56 -27.76
CA GLY A 10 2.50 40.20 -26.47
C GLY A 10 3.67 40.05 -25.51
N GLN A 11 4.08 41.15 -24.89
CA GLN A 11 5.23 41.28 -24.00
C GLN A 11 4.97 40.59 -22.65
N LEU A 12 5.91 39.73 -22.23
CA LEU A 12 5.90 39.00 -20.97
C LEU A 12 6.43 39.90 -19.84
N GLU A 13 5.61 40.20 -18.84
CA GLU A 13 6.09 40.61 -17.51
C GLU A 13 5.68 39.56 -16.48
N GLY A 14 6.66 39.04 -15.73
CA GLY A 14 6.43 38.10 -14.63
C GLY A 14 7.31 36.85 -14.67
N TRP A 15 8.64 37.01 -14.59
CA TRP A 15 9.54 35.88 -14.31
C TRP A 15 9.53 35.59 -12.80
N GLY A 16 8.88 34.50 -12.40
CA GLY A 16 9.11 33.86 -11.11
C GLY A 16 10.41 33.06 -11.14
N VAL A 17 11.19 33.17 -10.06
CA VAL A 17 12.47 32.47 -9.86
C VAL A 17 12.23 30.94 -9.80
N PRO A 18 13.10 30.09 -10.40
CA PRO A 18 12.92 28.64 -10.34
C PRO A 18 13.27 28.12 -8.94
N SER A 19 12.37 27.36 -8.32
CA SER A 19 12.69 26.49 -7.18
C SER A 19 13.25 25.15 -7.68
N ALA A 20 14.15 24.56 -6.88
CA ALA A 20 15.03 23.45 -7.26
C ALA A 20 14.35 22.08 -7.46
N ASP A 21 13.02 21.99 -7.39
CA ASP A 21 12.29 20.70 -7.41
C ASP A 21 11.58 20.39 -8.75
N GLY A 22 11.85 21.13 -9.82
CA GLY A 22 11.43 20.76 -11.17
C GLY A 22 9.91 20.76 -11.44
N VAL A 23 9.08 21.18 -10.48
CA VAL A 23 7.65 21.41 -10.69
C VAL A 23 7.44 22.89 -10.99
N THR A 24 7.38 23.25 -12.27
CA THR A 24 6.96 24.60 -12.67
C THR A 24 5.43 24.66 -12.58
N GLN A 25 4.91 25.11 -11.43
CA GLN A 25 3.50 25.50 -11.35
C GLN A 25 3.31 26.75 -12.23
N ALA A 26 2.53 26.62 -13.30
CA ALA A 26 2.14 27.76 -14.10
C ALA A 26 1.22 28.67 -13.25
N PRO A 27 1.50 29.99 -13.15
CA PRO A 27 0.61 30.90 -12.45
C PRO A 27 -0.75 30.94 -13.17
N SER A 28 -1.82 31.06 -12.41
CA SER A 28 -3.16 31.36 -12.90
C SER A 28 -3.20 32.77 -13.50
N GLY A 29 -2.63 32.90 -14.69
CA GLY A 29 -2.55 34.16 -15.43
C GLY A 29 -3.86 34.47 -16.14
N GLN A 30 -4.26 35.75 -16.10
CA GLN A 30 -5.23 36.27 -17.05
C GLN A 30 -4.50 36.49 -18.39
N PHE A 31 -5.06 35.94 -19.46
CA PHE A 31 -4.57 36.11 -20.82
C PHE A 31 -5.52 37.04 -21.54
N LEU A 32 -4.96 38.01 -22.25
CA LEU A 32 -5.73 38.94 -23.07
C LEU A 32 -5.10 38.99 -24.46
N GLU A 33 -5.87 38.71 -25.50
CA GLU A 33 -5.41 38.69 -26.88
C GLU A 33 -6.42 39.42 -27.77
N THR A 34 -5.95 40.14 -28.78
CA THR A 34 -6.83 40.83 -29.74
C THR A 34 -6.80 40.09 -31.07
N LEU A 35 -7.95 39.60 -31.51
CA LEU A 35 -8.15 38.95 -32.80
C LEU A 35 -8.72 39.96 -33.80
N ASP A 36 -7.91 40.34 -34.79
CA ASP A 36 -8.33 41.23 -35.88
C ASP A 36 -8.80 40.42 -37.10
N ILE A 37 -10.05 40.61 -37.49
CA ILE A 37 -10.67 39.99 -38.66
C ILE A 37 -10.82 41.05 -39.75
N GLN A 38 -9.99 40.94 -40.79
CA GLN A 38 -10.00 41.87 -41.92
C GLN A 38 -10.80 41.35 -43.11
N VAL A 39 -11.71 42.18 -43.62
CA VAL A 39 -12.44 42.01 -44.88
C VAL A 39 -12.15 43.23 -45.76
N ALA A 40 -12.28 43.10 -47.09
CA ALA A 40 -11.83 44.07 -48.10
C ALA A 40 -12.21 45.56 -47.88
N LYS A 41 -13.20 45.86 -47.02
CA LYS A 41 -13.60 47.23 -46.67
C LYS A 41 -13.83 47.46 -45.17
N SER A 42 -13.54 46.50 -44.30
CA SER A 42 -13.82 46.61 -42.86
C SER A 42 -12.87 45.73 -42.03
N ASN A 43 -12.48 46.22 -40.86
CA ASN A 43 -11.74 45.46 -39.86
C ASN A 43 -12.61 45.33 -38.60
N LEU A 44 -12.69 44.12 -38.04
CA LEU A 44 -13.32 43.83 -36.76
C LEU A 44 -12.26 43.32 -35.78
N SER A 45 -11.99 44.09 -34.72
CA SER A 45 -11.10 43.69 -33.63
C SER A 45 -11.92 43.09 -32.48
N LEU A 46 -11.62 41.85 -32.10
CA LEU A 46 -12.24 41.16 -30.97
C LEU A 46 -11.22 41.04 -29.84
N LEU A 47 -11.60 41.49 -28.64
CA LEU A 47 -10.79 41.28 -27.43
C LEU A 47 -11.16 39.94 -26.80
N LEU A 48 -10.22 39.00 -26.82
CA LEU A 48 -10.33 37.70 -26.19
C LEU A 48 -9.70 37.77 -24.80
N SER A 49 -10.45 37.40 -23.76
CA SER A 49 -9.94 37.24 -22.40
C SER A 49 -10.03 35.77 -21.99
N GLY A 50 -8.92 35.18 -21.55
CA GLY A 50 -8.85 33.86 -20.97
C GLY A 50 -8.32 33.92 -19.54
N LEU A 51 -8.69 32.97 -18.69
CA LEU A 51 -8.12 32.80 -17.37
C LEU A 51 -7.53 31.39 -17.27
N GLY A 52 -6.22 31.31 -17.03
CA GLY A 52 -5.55 30.04 -16.78
C GLY A 52 -5.99 29.49 -15.44
N VAL A 53 -6.61 28.32 -15.42
CA VAL A 53 -6.98 27.61 -14.19
C VAL A 53 -6.16 26.34 -14.10
N VAL A 54 -5.47 26.15 -12.98
CA VAL A 54 -4.78 24.90 -12.67
C VAL A 54 -5.82 23.95 -12.06
N PRO A 55 -5.97 22.72 -12.59
CA PRO A 55 -6.88 21.74 -11.98
C PRO A 55 -6.33 21.31 -10.63
N SER A 56 -7.21 21.23 -9.63
CA SER A 56 -6.87 20.85 -8.27
C SER A 56 -7.94 19.91 -7.70
N THR A 57 -7.47 18.86 -7.03
CA THR A 57 -8.32 17.81 -6.46
C THR A 57 -7.82 17.38 -5.10
N GLU A 58 -8.73 16.96 -4.23
CA GLU A 58 -8.44 16.38 -2.91
C GLU A 58 -8.96 14.95 -2.87
N CYS A 59 -8.17 14.01 -2.36
CA CYS A 59 -8.54 12.60 -2.23
C CYS A 59 -8.81 12.26 -0.76
N SER A 60 -9.85 11.46 -0.49
CA SER A 60 -10.19 11.00 0.86
C SER A 60 -9.22 9.96 1.42
N VAL A 61 -8.43 9.32 0.54
CA VAL A 61 -7.42 8.32 0.88
C VAL A 61 -6.05 8.89 0.55
N GLY A 62 -5.05 8.52 1.37
CA GLY A 62 -3.65 8.86 1.12
C GLY A 62 -3.04 8.05 -0.03
N GLU A 63 -1.73 7.79 0.07
CA GLU A 63 -0.97 7.08 -0.97
C GLU A 63 -1.25 5.58 -1.02
N VAL A 64 -1.78 4.99 0.06
CA VAL A 64 -2.01 3.55 0.16
C VAL A 64 -3.44 3.28 0.60
N LEU A 65 -4.14 2.43 -0.17
CA LEU A 65 -5.42 1.83 0.18
C LEU A 65 -5.20 0.35 0.46
N ASP A 66 -5.17 -0.01 1.75
CA ASP A 66 -5.07 -1.40 2.20
C ASP A 66 -6.47 -1.96 2.47
N LEU A 67 -6.88 -2.94 1.66
CA LEU A 67 -8.15 -3.66 1.78
C LEU A 67 -8.09 -4.79 2.81
N GLY A 68 -6.91 -5.03 3.39
CA GLY A 68 -6.68 -5.98 4.46
C GLY A 68 -6.76 -7.44 4.02
N TYR A 69 -7.09 -8.29 4.99
CA TYR A 69 -7.21 -9.74 4.80
C TYR A 69 -8.64 -10.12 4.39
N VAL A 70 -8.76 -10.82 3.27
CA VAL A 70 -10.01 -11.33 2.70
C VAL A 70 -9.87 -12.84 2.48
N MET A 71 -10.98 -13.58 2.44
CA MET A 71 -10.91 -14.98 2.05
C MET A 71 -10.67 -15.09 0.54
N ALA A 72 -9.93 -16.10 0.09
CA ALA A 72 -9.89 -16.44 -1.33
C ALA A 72 -11.30 -16.77 -1.82
N GLY A 73 -11.69 -16.18 -2.96
CA GLY A 73 -13.03 -16.27 -3.54
C GLY A 73 -14.04 -15.28 -2.97
N ASP A 74 -13.73 -14.54 -1.90
CA ASP A 74 -14.56 -13.43 -1.43
C ASP A 74 -14.28 -12.15 -2.20
N THR A 75 -15.20 -11.19 -2.06
CA THR A 75 -15.05 -9.86 -2.65
C THR A 75 -15.29 -8.81 -1.60
N VAL A 76 -14.38 -7.84 -1.52
CA VAL A 76 -14.51 -6.66 -0.66
C VAL A 76 -14.46 -5.40 -1.53
N THR A 77 -15.15 -4.36 -1.09
CA THR A 77 -15.15 -3.06 -1.75
C THR A 77 -14.72 -1.98 -0.77
N ALA A 78 -13.99 -0.99 -1.27
CA ALA A 78 -13.65 0.23 -0.57
C ALA A 78 -13.98 1.43 -1.44
N THR A 79 -14.43 2.51 -0.81
CA THR A 79 -14.80 3.73 -1.53
C THR A 79 -13.74 4.80 -1.34
N VAL A 80 -13.31 5.38 -2.46
CA VAL A 80 -12.37 6.50 -2.53
C VAL A 80 -13.13 7.69 -3.07
N GLN A 81 -13.12 8.81 -2.35
CA GLN A 81 -13.79 10.02 -2.77
C GLN A 81 -12.76 11.05 -3.23
N ILE A 82 -12.95 11.61 -4.42
CA ILE A 82 -12.12 12.68 -4.96
C ILE A 82 -12.98 13.92 -5.15
N LYS A 83 -12.60 14.99 -4.48
CA LYS A 83 -13.26 16.29 -4.53
C LYS A 83 -12.54 17.21 -5.49
N ASN A 84 -13.29 17.84 -6.39
CA ASN A 84 -12.78 18.89 -7.25
C ASN A 84 -12.78 20.22 -6.50
N THR A 85 -11.60 20.77 -6.23
CA THR A 85 -11.43 22.08 -5.58
C THR A 85 -11.21 23.21 -6.57
N SER A 86 -11.14 22.89 -7.87
CA SER A 86 -11.00 23.87 -8.93
C SER A 86 -12.35 24.43 -9.39
N SER A 87 -12.30 25.56 -10.11
CA SER A 87 -13.47 26.19 -10.71
C SER A 87 -13.89 25.58 -12.06
N LEU A 88 -13.19 24.54 -12.53
CA LEU A 88 -13.46 23.89 -13.81
C LEU A 88 -14.01 22.48 -13.60
N THR A 89 -14.92 22.05 -14.48
CA THR A 89 -15.32 20.65 -14.55
C THR A 89 -14.15 19.80 -15.05
N LEU A 90 -13.75 18.81 -14.26
CA LEU A 90 -12.58 17.99 -14.52
C LEU A 90 -13.01 16.64 -15.13
N PRO A 91 -12.79 16.40 -16.43
CA PRO A 91 -12.92 15.07 -16.99
C PRO A 91 -11.84 14.16 -16.42
N PHE A 92 -12.22 12.99 -15.94
CA PHE A 92 -11.31 12.02 -15.37
C PHE A 92 -11.34 10.70 -16.15
N SER A 93 -10.21 9.99 -16.11
CA SER A 93 -10.11 8.57 -16.43
C SER A 93 -9.27 7.88 -15.36
N VAL A 94 -9.60 6.63 -15.06
CA VAL A 94 -8.91 5.81 -14.06
C VAL A 94 -8.22 4.66 -14.76
N GLN A 95 -6.96 4.44 -14.41
CA GLN A 95 -6.15 3.36 -14.94
C GLN A 95 -5.55 2.56 -13.80
N LEU A 96 -5.56 1.24 -13.95
CA LEU A 96 -4.81 0.32 -13.12
C LEU A 96 -3.53 -0.06 -13.86
N GLU A 97 -2.42 -0.10 -13.13
CA GLU A 97 -1.12 -0.40 -13.72
C GLU A 97 -1.02 -1.83 -14.24
N SER A 98 -1.67 -2.78 -13.55
CA SER A 98 -1.85 -4.16 -14.01
C SER A 98 -2.53 -4.31 -15.37
N LEU A 99 -3.38 -3.34 -15.74
CA LEU A 99 -4.13 -3.31 -17.01
C LEU A 99 -3.50 -2.37 -18.05
N SER A 100 -2.35 -1.76 -17.73
CA SER A 100 -1.70 -0.82 -18.63
C SER A 100 -1.01 -1.55 -19.79
N PRO A 101 -1.13 -1.09 -21.05
CA PRO A 101 -0.45 -1.71 -22.19
C PRO A 101 1.08 -1.58 -22.14
N THR A 102 1.59 -0.71 -21.26
CA THR A 102 3.03 -0.58 -20.99
C THR A 102 3.57 -1.66 -20.06
N TRP A 103 2.70 -2.41 -19.39
CA TRP A 103 3.06 -3.48 -18.44
C TRP A 103 3.98 -4.52 -19.08
N ASP A 104 3.70 -4.96 -20.30
CA ASP A 104 4.55 -5.94 -21.01
C ASP A 104 5.98 -5.45 -21.23
N ARG A 105 6.17 -4.15 -21.39
CA ARG A 105 7.51 -3.53 -21.52
C ARG A 105 8.21 -3.42 -20.17
N ASP A 106 7.45 -3.20 -19.09
CA ASP A 106 8.00 -3.10 -17.74
C ASP A 106 8.33 -4.49 -17.14
N ARG A 107 7.63 -5.57 -17.53
CA ARG A 107 8.01 -6.96 -17.22
C ARG A 107 9.33 -7.41 -17.83
N GLN A 108 9.76 -6.78 -18.92
CA GLN A 108 11.07 -7.05 -19.55
C GLN A 108 12.23 -6.37 -18.80
N LYS A 109 11.94 -5.51 -17.82
CA LYS A 109 12.96 -4.94 -16.96
C LYS A 109 13.32 -5.94 -15.87
N ILE A 110 14.58 -5.88 -15.45
CA ILE A 110 15.07 -6.67 -14.31
C ILE A 110 14.22 -6.29 -13.09
N PRO A 111 13.60 -7.26 -12.40
CA PRO A 111 12.81 -7.01 -11.20
C PRO A 111 13.56 -6.15 -10.18
N SER A 112 12.85 -5.21 -9.53
CA SER A 112 13.46 -4.25 -8.60
C SER A 112 14.14 -4.94 -7.41
N PHE A 113 13.70 -6.13 -7.03
CA PHE A 113 14.32 -6.92 -5.96
C PHE A 113 15.76 -7.38 -6.28
N LEU A 114 16.13 -7.49 -7.56
CA LEU A 114 17.50 -7.83 -7.97
C LEU A 114 18.43 -6.62 -7.95
N THR A 115 17.88 -5.41 -7.99
CA THR A 115 18.64 -4.15 -8.09
C THR A 115 18.63 -3.32 -6.81
N SER A 116 17.67 -3.55 -5.90
CA SER A 116 17.57 -2.86 -4.61
C SER A 116 17.06 -3.80 -3.52
N SER A 117 17.84 -3.92 -2.43
CA SER A 117 17.44 -4.64 -1.22
C SER A 117 16.34 -3.93 -0.42
N LEU A 118 16.09 -2.64 -0.70
CA LEU A 118 15.10 -1.79 -0.02
C LEU A 118 13.73 -1.75 -0.72
N GLN A 119 13.66 -2.01 -2.03
CA GLN A 119 12.41 -2.07 -2.82
C GLN A 119 12.04 -3.53 -3.13
N ARG A 120 11.77 -4.28 -2.06
CA ARG A 120 11.55 -5.73 -2.12
C ARG A 120 10.16 -6.13 -2.57
N THR A 121 9.23 -5.18 -2.70
CA THR A 121 7.85 -5.40 -3.17
C THR A 121 7.65 -4.68 -4.51
N GLU A 122 7.25 -5.43 -5.53
CA GLU A 122 6.86 -4.86 -6.82
C GLU A 122 5.62 -3.96 -6.65
N ILE A 123 5.50 -2.94 -7.51
CA ILE A 123 4.39 -2.01 -7.48
C ILE A 123 3.07 -2.74 -7.80
N VAL A 124 3.14 -3.71 -8.72
CA VAL A 124 2.08 -4.65 -9.05
C VAL A 124 2.47 -6.01 -8.48
N GLY A 125 1.55 -6.64 -7.76
CA GLY A 125 1.72 -7.93 -7.11
C GLY A 125 1.14 -9.08 -7.92
N THR A 126 0.69 -10.11 -7.21
CA THR A 126 0.12 -11.33 -7.79
C THR A 126 -1.19 -11.07 -8.54
N GLN A 127 -1.48 -11.90 -9.54
CA GLN A 127 -2.72 -11.85 -10.34
C GLN A 127 -3.51 -13.13 -10.14
N ASN A 128 -4.83 -13.08 -10.32
CA ASN A 128 -5.69 -14.26 -10.21
C ASN A 128 -5.28 -15.35 -11.21
N TYR A 129 -5.47 -16.62 -10.84
CA TYR A 129 -5.14 -17.76 -11.71
C TYR A 129 -6.04 -17.85 -12.94
N ASN A 130 -7.24 -17.26 -12.86
CA ASN A 130 -8.13 -17.10 -14.00
C ASN A 130 -7.69 -16.03 -15.03
N GLY A 131 -6.62 -15.28 -14.75
CA GLY A 131 -6.08 -14.22 -15.63
C GLY A 131 -6.84 -12.89 -15.59
N PHE A 132 -7.88 -12.76 -14.78
CA PHE A 132 -8.54 -11.47 -14.52
C PHE A 132 -7.77 -10.65 -13.49
N SER A 133 -7.91 -9.33 -13.55
CA SER A 133 -7.34 -8.45 -12.53
C SER A 133 -8.00 -8.70 -11.17
N VAL A 134 -7.17 -8.71 -10.12
CA VAL A 134 -7.59 -8.90 -8.74
C VAL A 134 -8.29 -7.65 -8.20
N PHE A 135 -7.84 -6.49 -8.67
CA PHE A 135 -8.44 -5.20 -8.38
C PHE A 135 -9.23 -4.70 -9.57
N SER A 136 -10.39 -4.10 -9.32
CA SER A 136 -11.16 -3.36 -10.30
C SER A 136 -11.70 -2.08 -9.70
N VAL A 137 -11.97 -1.08 -10.53
CA VAL A 137 -12.46 0.23 -10.09
C VAL A 137 -13.62 0.69 -10.96
N SER A 138 -14.62 1.30 -10.34
CA SER A 138 -15.76 1.91 -11.03
C SER A 138 -16.15 3.23 -10.36
N PRO A 139 -16.45 4.30 -11.11
CA PRO A 139 -16.40 4.41 -12.57
C PRO A 139 -14.96 4.58 -13.10
N THR A 140 -14.69 4.12 -14.32
CA THR A 140 -13.38 4.28 -14.99
C THR A 140 -13.23 5.59 -15.74
N GLU A 141 -14.32 6.23 -16.14
CA GLU A 141 -14.31 7.52 -16.83
C GLU A 141 -15.51 8.37 -16.40
N GLY A 142 -15.37 9.69 -16.47
CA GLY A 142 -16.45 10.60 -16.14
C GLY A 142 -16.00 12.05 -16.02
N LYS A 143 -16.80 12.85 -15.32
CA LYS A 143 -16.52 14.27 -15.07
C LYS A 143 -16.86 14.63 -13.63
N ILE A 144 -15.96 15.35 -12.97
CA ILE A 144 -16.18 15.90 -11.63
C ILE A 144 -16.48 17.39 -11.80
N GLU A 145 -17.72 17.80 -11.52
CA GLU A 145 -18.11 19.21 -11.59
C GLU A 145 -17.37 20.06 -10.55
N ALA A 146 -17.25 21.36 -10.81
CA ALA A 146 -16.57 22.29 -9.91
C ALA A 146 -17.17 22.26 -8.51
N GLY A 147 -16.33 22.06 -7.49
CA GLY A 147 -16.76 21.96 -6.08
C GLY A 147 -17.43 20.64 -5.67
N MET A 148 -17.68 19.73 -6.61
CA MET A 148 -18.34 18.45 -6.35
C MET A 148 -17.33 17.33 -6.05
N SER A 149 -17.83 16.25 -5.43
CA SER A 149 -17.05 15.04 -5.14
C SER A 149 -17.54 13.85 -5.96
N GLN A 150 -16.61 13.07 -6.48
CA GLN A 150 -16.87 11.80 -7.15
C GLN A 150 -16.42 10.64 -6.27
N GLU A 151 -17.25 9.61 -6.16
CA GLU A 151 -16.93 8.36 -5.48
C GLU A 151 -16.45 7.31 -6.49
N PHE A 152 -15.38 6.60 -6.12
CA PHE A 152 -14.78 5.49 -6.84
C PHE A 152 -14.86 4.25 -5.95
N VAL A 153 -15.46 3.19 -6.46
CA VAL A 153 -15.56 1.90 -5.78
C VAL A 153 -14.41 1.03 -6.27
N VAL A 154 -13.43 0.80 -5.39
CA VAL A 154 -12.35 -0.16 -5.62
C VAL A 154 -12.83 -1.51 -5.09
N THR A 155 -12.81 -2.53 -5.95
CA THR A 155 -13.22 -3.89 -5.64
C THR A 155 -12.01 -4.80 -5.65
N PHE A 156 -11.86 -5.62 -4.62
CA PHE A 156 -10.81 -6.62 -4.48
C PHE A 156 -11.43 -8.02 -4.40
N SER A 157 -11.08 -8.86 -5.37
CA SER A 157 -11.67 -10.19 -5.58
C SER A 157 -10.57 -11.21 -5.90
N PRO A 158 -9.79 -11.66 -4.89
CA PRO A 158 -8.77 -12.69 -5.06
C PRO A 158 -9.40 -14.07 -5.27
N ASP A 159 -8.80 -14.92 -6.11
CA ASP A 159 -9.25 -16.30 -6.35
C ASP A 159 -8.41 -17.39 -5.66
N HIS A 160 -7.29 -17.02 -5.02
CA HIS A 160 -6.42 -17.92 -4.26
C HIS A 160 -5.76 -17.20 -3.09
N GLU A 161 -5.16 -17.97 -2.15
CA GLU A 161 -4.32 -17.42 -1.08
C GLU A 161 -3.05 -16.77 -1.64
N SER A 162 -2.87 -15.48 -1.34
CA SER A 162 -1.60 -14.76 -1.54
C SER A 162 -1.56 -13.57 -0.59
N LEU A 163 -0.39 -13.31 0.00
CA LEU A 163 -0.20 -12.20 0.95
C LEU A 163 0.24 -10.89 0.27
N TYR A 164 0.48 -10.92 -1.04
CA TYR A 164 1.23 -9.89 -1.75
C TYR A 164 0.45 -9.28 -2.92
N TYR A 165 -0.88 -9.28 -2.87
CA TYR A 165 -1.67 -8.55 -3.87
C TYR A 165 -1.38 -7.05 -3.75
N SER A 166 -0.90 -6.47 -4.85
CA SER A 166 -0.60 -5.06 -4.97
C SER A 166 -0.98 -4.60 -6.37
N ASP A 167 -1.47 -3.37 -6.49
CA ASP A 167 -1.66 -2.71 -7.79
C ASP A 167 -1.55 -1.19 -7.58
N ARG A 168 -1.53 -0.43 -8.67
CA ARG A 168 -1.43 1.02 -8.61
C ARG A 168 -2.56 1.64 -9.44
N LEU A 169 -3.40 2.40 -8.74
CA LEU A 169 -4.50 3.14 -9.30
C LEU A 169 -4.07 4.57 -9.58
N LYS A 170 -4.18 4.97 -10.85
CA LYS A 170 -3.88 6.31 -11.35
C LYS A 170 -5.17 6.98 -11.77
N VAL A 171 -5.45 8.15 -11.19
CA VAL A 171 -6.54 9.02 -11.65
C VAL A 171 -5.95 10.12 -12.53
N LEU A 172 -6.32 10.10 -13.81
CA LEU A 172 -5.86 11.02 -14.83
C LEU A 172 -6.94 12.08 -15.10
N LEU A 173 -6.55 13.34 -15.05
CA LEU A 173 -7.38 14.47 -15.49
C LEU A 173 -7.05 14.80 -16.95
N PHE A 174 -8.09 15.15 -17.71
CA PHE A 174 -7.98 15.49 -19.13
C PHE A 174 -7.24 14.42 -19.96
N GLY A 175 -7.28 13.17 -19.51
CA GLY A 175 -6.63 12.01 -20.14
C GLY A 175 -5.09 12.05 -20.16
N LYS A 176 -4.44 12.98 -19.45
CA LYS A 176 -2.98 13.16 -19.51
C LYS A 176 -2.32 13.47 -18.17
N GLN A 177 -3.00 14.20 -17.29
CA GLN A 177 -2.39 14.67 -16.04
C GLN A 177 -2.73 13.73 -14.89
N THR A 178 -1.75 13.04 -14.31
CA THR A 178 -1.97 12.26 -13.09
C THR A 178 -2.28 13.19 -11.93
N ALA A 179 -3.50 13.10 -11.39
CA ALA A 179 -3.90 13.85 -10.22
C ALA A 179 -3.72 13.04 -8.93
N HIS A 180 -4.07 11.75 -8.95
CA HIS A 180 -3.97 10.91 -7.76
C HIS A 180 -3.33 9.55 -8.01
N GLU A 181 -2.55 9.23 -6.98
CA GLU A 181 -1.48 8.27 -6.79
C GLU A 181 -1.68 7.07 -5.87
N ILE A 182 -2.59 6.12 -6.09
CA ILE A 182 -3.00 5.23 -4.98
C ILE A 182 -2.46 3.82 -5.16
N GLN A 183 -1.58 3.37 -4.25
CA GLN A 183 -1.17 1.98 -4.15
C GLN A 183 -2.29 1.16 -3.48
N LEU A 184 -2.82 0.19 -4.20
CA LEU A 184 -3.78 -0.78 -3.71
C LEU A 184 -3.02 -1.95 -3.10
N LYS A 185 -3.40 -2.38 -1.89
CA LYS A 185 -2.86 -3.57 -1.24
C LYS A 185 -3.99 -4.45 -0.71
N GLY A 186 -3.76 -5.74 -0.73
CA GLY A 186 -4.65 -6.71 -0.13
C GLY A 186 -3.93 -8.03 0.15
N ALA A 187 -4.51 -8.83 1.03
CA ALA A 187 -4.07 -10.19 1.28
C ALA A 187 -5.28 -11.11 1.23
N ALA A 188 -5.10 -12.28 0.63
CA ALA A 188 -6.08 -13.35 0.62
C ALA A 188 -5.59 -14.53 1.45
N ARG A 189 -6.50 -15.21 2.13
CA ARG A 189 -6.25 -16.46 2.86
C ARG A 189 -7.30 -17.49 2.49
N ASP A 190 -6.92 -18.76 2.45
CA ASP A 190 -7.90 -19.83 2.30
C ASP A 190 -8.62 -20.16 3.62
N HIS A 191 -8.09 -19.62 4.73
CA HIS A 191 -8.54 -19.90 6.10
C HIS A 191 -9.00 -18.64 6.83
N LEU A 192 -9.91 -18.80 7.80
CA LEU A 192 -10.56 -17.71 8.52
C LEU A 192 -9.62 -16.90 9.43
N MET A 193 -8.37 -17.32 9.57
CA MET A 193 -7.42 -16.73 10.49
C MET A 193 -6.16 -16.26 9.77
N PHE A 194 -5.62 -15.16 10.25
CA PHE A 194 -4.35 -14.63 9.77
C PHE A 194 -3.47 -14.21 10.94
N VAL A 195 -2.16 -14.31 10.70
CA VAL A 195 -1.13 -13.76 11.58
C VAL A 195 -0.31 -12.80 10.74
N GLN A 196 -0.16 -11.57 11.23
CA GLN A 196 0.58 -10.49 10.59
C GLN A 196 1.57 -9.90 11.59
N GLY A 197 2.77 -9.57 11.16
CA GLY A 197 3.77 -8.90 11.98
C GLY A 197 5.10 -9.62 12.00
N GLY A 198 6.11 -8.91 12.49
CA GLY A 198 7.49 -9.31 12.37
C GLY A 198 8.09 -9.07 10.98
N VAL A 199 9.40 -9.29 10.91
CA VAL A 199 10.17 -9.33 9.68
C VAL A 199 9.85 -10.65 8.98
N PRO A 200 9.28 -10.62 7.76
CA PRO A 200 9.04 -11.83 7.00
C PRO A 200 10.38 -12.53 6.72
N LEU A 201 10.46 -13.81 7.10
CA LEU A 201 11.61 -14.67 6.80
C LEU A 201 11.49 -15.34 5.42
N ASP A 202 10.32 -15.23 4.79
CA ASP A 202 10.07 -15.73 3.45
C ASP A 202 10.56 -14.75 2.37
N VAL A 203 10.87 -15.29 1.21
CA VAL A 203 11.17 -14.48 0.02
C VAL A 203 9.87 -13.75 -0.38
N PRO A 204 9.85 -12.42 -0.50
CA PRO A 204 8.64 -11.65 -0.83
C PRO A 204 8.26 -11.73 -2.32
N VAL A 205 8.74 -12.76 -3.02
CA VAL A 205 8.40 -13.04 -4.41
C VAL A 205 7.73 -14.39 -4.42
N GLU A 206 6.42 -14.39 -4.60
CA GLU A 206 5.68 -15.60 -4.92
C GLU A 206 6.10 -16.02 -6.33
N SER A 207 7.03 -16.98 -6.41
CA SER A 207 7.38 -17.57 -7.70
C SER A 207 6.16 -18.35 -8.19
N LEU A 208 5.60 -17.98 -9.33
CA LEU A 208 4.54 -18.74 -10.03
C LEU A 208 4.96 -20.16 -10.44
N ALA A 209 6.17 -20.58 -10.10
CA ALA A 209 6.53 -21.98 -10.10
C ALA A 209 5.70 -22.67 -9.02
N VAL A 210 4.83 -23.59 -9.44
CA VAL A 210 4.22 -24.58 -8.56
C VAL A 210 5.37 -25.37 -7.93
N THR A 211 5.92 -24.87 -6.83
CA THR A 211 6.60 -25.73 -5.89
C THR A 211 5.47 -26.44 -5.18
N SER A 212 5.05 -27.59 -5.72
CA SER A 212 4.40 -28.60 -4.90
C SER A 212 5.20 -28.66 -3.60
N PRO A 213 4.56 -28.57 -2.41
CA PRO A 213 5.29 -28.59 -1.15
C PRO A 213 6.22 -29.80 -1.22
N GLN A 214 7.52 -29.53 -1.35
CA GLN A 214 8.51 -30.59 -1.37
C GLN A 214 8.41 -31.15 0.03
N GLU A 215 7.74 -32.30 0.15
CA GLU A 215 7.64 -33.08 1.37
C GLU A 215 9.06 -33.21 1.91
N ALA A 216 9.36 -32.40 2.94
CA ALA A 216 10.52 -32.63 3.76
C ALA A 216 10.34 -34.06 4.30
N PRO A 217 11.33 -34.95 4.15
CA PRO A 217 11.14 -36.34 4.52
C PRO A 217 10.91 -36.41 6.03
N ASP A 218 9.70 -36.82 6.37
CA ASP A 218 9.32 -37.54 7.58
C ASP A 218 9.56 -36.84 8.93
N ARG A 219 8.62 -35.96 9.32
CA ARG A 219 8.39 -35.59 10.74
C ARG A 219 6.91 -35.41 11.07
N GLY A 220 6.15 -36.50 11.08
CA GLY A 220 4.87 -36.60 11.82
C GLY A 220 3.75 -35.60 11.44
N PRO A 221 2.56 -35.72 12.05
CA PRO A 221 1.36 -34.96 11.66
C PRO A 221 1.34 -33.54 12.26
N GLN A 222 2.44 -32.79 12.14
CA GLN A 222 2.47 -31.36 12.46
C GLN A 222 2.68 -30.58 11.16
N GLY A 223 1.61 -29.93 10.69
CA GLY A 223 1.64 -29.11 9.47
C GLY A 223 2.78 -28.09 9.48
N ALA A 224 3.22 -27.68 8.29
CA ALA A 224 4.36 -26.78 8.08
C ALA A 224 4.35 -25.59 9.06
N VAL A 225 5.30 -25.58 10.01
CA VAL A 225 5.40 -24.54 11.03
C VAL A 225 6.00 -23.29 10.38
N ARG A 226 5.14 -22.30 10.09
CA ARG A 226 5.57 -21.01 9.53
C ARG A 226 6.42 -20.26 10.56
N SER A 227 7.47 -19.55 10.13
CA SER A 227 8.39 -18.86 11.04
C SER A 227 8.27 -17.33 10.90
N LEU A 228 8.21 -16.62 12.02
CA LEU A 228 8.12 -15.16 12.09
C LEU A 228 9.27 -14.62 12.93
N LEU A 229 10.00 -13.61 12.45
CA LEU A 229 11.06 -12.96 13.23
C LEU A 229 10.60 -11.62 13.78
N LEU A 230 10.67 -11.43 15.09
CA LEU A 230 10.52 -10.11 15.70
C LEU A 230 11.90 -9.62 16.13
N VAL A 231 12.26 -8.42 15.68
CA VAL A 231 13.49 -7.73 16.08
C VAL A 231 13.12 -6.62 17.05
N LEU A 232 13.69 -6.66 18.24
CA LEU A 232 13.49 -5.68 19.31
C LEU A 232 14.78 -4.89 19.51
N GLU A 233 14.70 -3.57 19.36
CA GLU A 233 15.86 -2.68 19.49
C GLU A 233 15.72 -1.83 20.74
N PHE A 234 16.63 -2.01 21.69
CA PHE A 234 16.68 -1.22 22.91
C PHE A 234 17.75 -0.15 22.77
N VAL A 235 17.39 1.12 22.98
CA VAL A 235 18.35 2.23 22.97
C VAL A 235 19.08 2.27 24.32
N GLU A 236 20.41 2.21 24.28
CA GLU A 236 21.24 2.28 25.48
C GLU A 236 20.96 3.56 26.29
N GLY A 237 20.68 3.41 27.59
CA GLY A 237 20.33 4.52 28.48
C GLY A 237 18.85 4.94 28.44
N SER A 238 18.02 4.31 27.61
CA SER A 238 16.56 4.52 27.63
C SER A 238 15.91 3.84 28.84
N ALA A 239 14.91 4.50 29.43
CA ALA A 239 14.03 3.87 30.44
C ALA A 239 12.89 3.05 29.80
N GLU A 240 12.63 3.25 28.51
CA GLU A 240 11.55 2.57 27.80
C GLU A 240 12.00 1.20 27.27
N PRO A 241 11.21 0.14 27.50
CA PRO A 241 11.51 -1.20 26.97
C PRO A 241 11.42 -1.21 25.44
N ALA A 242 12.23 -2.04 24.79
CA ALA A 242 12.06 -2.32 23.37
C ALA A 242 10.73 -3.05 23.17
N ARG A 243 9.97 -2.70 22.11
CA ARG A 243 8.64 -3.29 21.85
C ARG A 243 8.54 -3.80 20.42
N ALA A 244 7.92 -4.95 20.24
CA ALA A 244 7.51 -5.48 18.94
C ALA A 244 6.09 -6.07 19.06
N GLU A 245 5.35 -6.13 17.95
CA GLU A 245 3.96 -6.57 17.96
C GLU A 245 3.69 -7.59 16.86
N ILE A 246 2.85 -8.58 17.19
CA ILE A 246 2.22 -9.49 16.22
C ILE A 246 0.72 -9.28 16.31
N THR A 247 0.04 -9.24 15.17
CA THR A 247 -1.40 -9.17 15.09
C THR A 247 -1.96 -10.52 14.65
N VAL A 248 -2.88 -11.07 15.44
CA VAL A 248 -3.70 -12.21 15.04
C VAL A 248 -5.08 -11.66 14.70
N GLY A 249 -5.69 -12.13 13.62
CA GLY A 249 -7.03 -11.70 13.24
C GLY A 249 -7.90 -12.82 12.72
N ALA A 250 -9.21 -12.58 12.81
CA ALA A 250 -10.26 -13.42 12.26
C ALA A 250 -10.91 -12.69 11.09
N ILE A 251 -10.82 -13.25 9.90
CA ILE A 251 -11.37 -12.70 8.66
C ILE A 251 -12.89 -12.71 8.73
N GLN A 252 -13.52 -11.63 8.27
CA GLN A 252 -14.95 -11.57 8.07
C GLN A 252 -15.27 -12.10 6.67
N SER A 253 -15.95 -13.25 6.61
CA SER A 253 -16.40 -13.83 5.35
C SER A 253 -17.91 -14.11 5.40
N PRO A 254 -18.67 -13.73 4.35
CA PRO A 254 -20.07 -14.10 4.19
C PRO A 254 -20.25 -15.58 3.82
N GLN A 255 -19.22 -16.25 3.29
CA GLN A 255 -19.32 -17.62 2.77
C GLN A 255 -19.33 -18.69 3.86
N LEU A 256 -18.63 -18.48 4.98
CA LEU A 256 -18.68 -19.41 6.11
C LEU A 256 -19.85 -19.07 7.04
N ALA A 257 -20.80 -19.99 7.25
CA ALA A 257 -21.93 -19.83 8.17
C ALA A 257 -21.62 -20.17 9.64
N THR A 258 -20.45 -20.77 9.92
CA THR A 258 -20.13 -21.36 11.23
C THR A 258 -19.55 -20.34 12.22
N LYS A 259 -20.23 -20.12 13.34
CA LYS A 259 -19.89 -19.18 14.43
C LYS A 259 -18.65 -19.59 15.27
N LYS A 260 -17.64 -20.20 14.65
CA LYS A 260 -16.44 -20.67 15.36
C LYS A 260 -15.56 -19.46 15.66
N ALA A 261 -15.30 -19.22 16.95
CA ALA A 261 -14.35 -18.20 17.38
C ALA A 261 -12.92 -18.65 17.04
N VAL A 262 -12.06 -17.70 16.69
CA VAL A 262 -10.63 -17.98 16.48
C VAL A 262 -9.92 -17.82 17.81
N GLU A 263 -9.40 -18.90 18.37
CA GLU A 263 -8.61 -18.88 19.59
C GLU A 263 -7.13 -18.81 19.25
N PHE A 264 -6.35 -18.05 20.01
CA PHE A 264 -4.90 -18.01 19.87
C PHE A 264 -4.23 -18.11 21.22
N SER A 265 -3.03 -18.68 21.21
CA SER A 265 -2.18 -18.81 22.40
C SER A 265 -0.71 -18.79 21.99
N LEU A 266 0.05 -17.86 22.56
CA LEU A 266 1.49 -17.74 22.43
C LEU A 266 2.15 -18.34 23.67
N ALA A 267 2.74 -19.52 23.53
CA ALA A 267 3.44 -20.18 24.61
C ALA A 267 4.81 -19.54 24.83
N GLY A 268 4.95 -18.81 25.95
CA GLY A 268 6.23 -18.32 26.44
C GLY A 268 6.94 -19.37 27.27
N GLY A 269 8.05 -19.92 26.78
CA GLY A 269 8.88 -20.84 27.56
C GLY A 269 9.64 -20.14 28.70
N ALA A 270 10.16 -20.91 29.66
CA ALA A 270 11.01 -20.38 30.74
C ALA A 270 12.26 -19.65 30.21
N GLU A 271 12.70 -20.00 29.01
CA GLU A 271 13.80 -19.34 28.28
C GLU A 271 13.49 -17.87 27.94
N LEU A 272 12.23 -17.57 27.62
CA LEU A 272 11.79 -16.23 27.22
C LEU A 272 11.83 -15.26 28.42
N GLN A 273 11.40 -15.73 29.58
CA GLN A 273 11.49 -14.99 30.84
C GLN A 273 12.96 -14.82 31.30
N ARG A 274 13.78 -15.87 31.17
CA ARG A 274 15.22 -15.80 31.49
C ARG A 274 15.96 -14.78 30.63
N ALA A 275 15.55 -14.65 29.37
CA ALA A 275 16.13 -13.69 28.43
C ALA A 275 15.57 -12.26 28.57
N GLY A 276 14.65 -12.00 29.50
CA GLY A 276 14.12 -10.65 29.78
C GLY A 276 12.95 -10.22 28.88
N PHE A 277 12.34 -11.15 28.12
CA PHE A 277 11.16 -10.87 27.31
C PHE A 277 9.87 -11.01 28.14
N GLN A 278 8.92 -10.12 27.89
CA GLN A 278 7.58 -10.15 28.47
C GLN A 278 6.54 -10.13 27.34
N LEU A 279 5.52 -10.97 27.47
CA LEU A 279 4.42 -11.09 26.52
C LEU A 279 3.18 -10.39 27.06
N HIS A 280 2.53 -9.60 26.21
CA HIS A 280 1.32 -8.84 26.52
C HIS A 280 0.16 -9.35 25.68
N GLY A 281 -0.89 -9.87 26.33
CA GLY A 281 -2.01 -10.52 25.67
C GLY A 281 -1.62 -11.80 24.92
N PRO A 282 -0.93 -12.76 25.56
CA PRO A 282 -0.42 -13.97 24.90
C PRO A 282 -1.53 -14.90 24.38
N ASP A 283 -2.74 -14.82 24.95
CA ASP A 283 -3.88 -15.64 24.56
C ASP A 283 -5.16 -14.81 24.39
N GLY A 284 -6.14 -15.43 23.72
CA GLY A 284 -7.47 -14.87 23.58
C GLY A 284 -8.34 -15.59 22.57
N ALA A 285 -9.59 -15.14 22.48
CA ALA A 285 -10.55 -15.55 21.47
C ALA A 285 -11.02 -14.34 20.66
N LEU A 286 -11.12 -14.50 19.35
CA LEU A 286 -11.53 -13.48 18.40
C LEU A 286 -12.83 -13.87 17.72
N GLN A 287 -13.74 -12.90 17.64
CA GLN A 287 -14.89 -12.99 16.77
C GLN A 287 -14.52 -12.52 15.36
N ARG A 288 -15.37 -12.83 14.38
CA ARG A 288 -15.17 -12.45 12.99
C ARG A 288 -14.98 -10.95 12.82
N GLY A 289 -14.03 -10.57 11.96
CA GLY A 289 -13.64 -9.17 11.72
C GLY A 289 -12.80 -8.56 12.84
N GLN A 290 -12.57 -9.27 13.95
CA GLN A 290 -11.72 -8.78 15.03
C GLN A 290 -10.27 -9.14 14.79
N ARG A 291 -9.40 -8.27 15.27
CA ARG A 291 -7.96 -8.45 15.33
C ARG A 291 -7.47 -8.09 16.71
N ARG A 292 -6.44 -8.80 17.18
CA ARG A 292 -5.82 -8.57 18.47
C ARG A 292 -4.31 -8.57 18.32
N ARG A 293 -3.71 -7.61 19.00
CA ARG A 293 -2.26 -7.42 19.02
C ARG A 293 -1.69 -8.13 20.23
N ILE A 294 -0.68 -8.93 19.99
CA ILE A 294 0.18 -9.56 20.98
C ILE A 294 1.45 -8.71 21.02
N GLY A 295 1.64 -8.00 22.13
CA GLY A 295 2.83 -7.18 22.34
C GLY A 295 3.95 -8.01 22.95
N VAL A 296 5.18 -7.78 22.51
CA VAL A 296 6.38 -8.31 23.14
C VAL A 296 7.22 -7.13 23.57
N SER A 297 7.56 -7.07 24.86
CA SER A 297 8.50 -6.09 25.37
C SER A 297 9.76 -6.76 25.87
N TRP A 298 10.90 -6.10 25.68
CA TRP A 298 12.18 -6.58 26.15
C TRP A 298 12.93 -5.49 26.89
N LEU A 299 13.43 -5.85 28.07
CA LEU A 299 14.39 -5.07 28.83
C LEU A 299 15.66 -5.90 28.98
N PRO A 300 16.83 -5.36 28.61
CA PRO A 300 18.08 -6.08 28.80
C PRO A 300 18.27 -6.42 30.28
N PRO A 301 18.44 -7.72 30.63
CA PRO A 301 18.81 -8.09 31.99
C PRO A 301 20.19 -7.49 32.34
N ALA A 302 20.40 -7.08 33.59
CA ALA A 302 21.66 -6.48 34.05
C ALA A 302 22.90 -7.39 33.85
N GLU A 303 22.68 -8.68 33.63
CA GLU A 303 23.71 -9.72 33.45
C GLU A 303 24.09 -9.97 31.98
N LEU A 304 23.36 -9.39 31.03
CA LEU A 304 23.55 -9.66 29.61
C LEU A 304 24.76 -8.87 29.08
N GLN A 305 25.83 -9.58 28.73
CA GLN A 305 26.96 -8.97 28.02
C GLN A 305 26.50 -8.56 26.62
N THR A 306 26.68 -7.29 26.29
CA THR A 306 26.20 -6.56 25.10
C THR A 306 26.67 -7.13 23.75
N SER A 307 27.39 -8.26 23.74
CA SER A 307 28.05 -8.86 22.58
C SER A 307 27.23 -9.94 21.85
N ASP A 308 26.22 -10.56 22.49
CA ASP A 308 25.43 -11.62 21.86
C ASP A 308 23.92 -11.31 21.97
N PRO A 309 23.22 -11.02 20.85
CA PRO A 309 21.80 -10.71 20.87
C PRO A 309 20.98 -11.97 21.26
N PRO A 310 20.15 -11.93 22.31
CA PRO A 310 19.36 -13.09 22.69
C PRO A 310 18.36 -13.42 21.58
N LEU A 311 18.47 -14.65 21.06
CA LEU A 311 17.54 -15.23 20.09
C LEU A 311 16.76 -16.35 20.77
N VAL A 312 15.48 -16.12 21.06
CA VAL A 312 14.60 -17.09 21.73
C VAL A 312 13.40 -17.39 20.85
N SER A 313 12.92 -18.63 20.86
CA SER A 313 11.71 -19.01 20.12
C SER A 313 10.50 -19.20 21.01
N ALA A 314 9.34 -18.73 20.57
CA ALA A 314 8.03 -19.01 21.15
C ALA A 314 7.13 -19.70 20.11
N LEU A 315 6.13 -20.45 20.57
CA LEU A 315 5.17 -21.12 19.71
C LEU A 315 3.81 -20.42 19.79
N LEU A 316 3.37 -19.83 18.69
CA LEU A 316 2.04 -19.28 18.53
C LEU A 316 1.14 -20.33 17.88
N THR A 317 0.10 -20.75 18.58
CA THR A 317 -0.94 -21.62 18.04
C THR A 317 -2.20 -20.81 17.81
N VAL A 318 -2.75 -20.87 16.60
CA VAL A 318 -4.01 -20.22 16.23
C VAL A 318 -4.98 -21.30 15.76
N ARG A 319 -6.19 -21.29 16.33
CA ARG A 319 -7.23 -22.30 16.14
C ARG A 319 -8.50 -21.62 15.65
N GLY A 320 -8.84 -21.85 14.39
CA GLY A 320 -10.08 -21.40 13.76
C GLY A 320 -10.78 -22.56 13.08
N ASP A 321 -10.99 -22.45 11.77
CA ASP A 321 -11.41 -23.55 10.90
C ASP A 321 -10.34 -24.66 10.85
N ILE A 322 -9.07 -24.27 10.78
CA ILE A 322 -7.92 -25.17 10.95
C ILE A 322 -7.11 -24.79 12.20
N THR A 323 -6.09 -25.59 12.53
CA THR A 323 -5.09 -25.23 13.55
C THR A 323 -3.76 -24.96 12.86
N GLU A 324 -3.26 -23.74 13.00
CA GLU A 324 -1.94 -23.33 12.51
C GLU A 324 -1.00 -23.09 13.69
N SER A 325 0.28 -23.44 13.49
CA SER A 325 1.34 -23.20 14.46
C SER A 325 2.46 -22.40 13.82
N TYR A 326 2.85 -21.32 14.48
CA TYR A 326 3.91 -20.40 14.05
C TYR A 326 5.06 -20.43 15.06
N ARG A 327 6.29 -20.60 14.56
CA ARG A 327 7.51 -20.43 15.34
C ARG A 327 7.90 -18.96 15.32
N VAL A 328 7.68 -18.26 16.42
CA VAL A 328 8.05 -16.85 16.58
C VAL A 328 9.46 -16.76 17.14
N LEU A 329 10.40 -16.29 16.33
CA LEU A 329 11.78 -15.98 16.72
C LEU A 329 11.84 -14.55 17.26
N LEU A 330 12.33 -14.39 18.48
CA LEU A 330 12.50 -13.12 19.17
C LEU A 330 13.99 -12.81 19.23
N MET A 331 14.43 -11.82 18.48
CA MET A 331 15.79 -11.31 18.51
C MET A 331 15.77 -9.95 19.19
N ALA A 332 16.59 -9.76 20.22
CA ALA A 332 16.79 -8.44 20.79
C ALA A 332 18.22 -7.96 20.60
N ARG A 333 18.40 -6.65 20.39
CA ARG A 333 19.71 -6.01 20.32
C ARG A 333 19.71 -4.66 21.02
N VAL A 334 20.84 -4.33 21.62
CA VAL A 334 21.09 -2.98 22.16
C VAL A 334 21.70 -2.14 21.05
N VAL A 335 21.10 -0.98 20.81
CA VAL A 335 21.60 0.02 19.86
C VAL A 335 22.10 1.23 20.64
N SER A 336 23.29 1.72 20.28
CA SER A 336 23.82 2.94 20.89
C SER A 336 23.03 4.15 20.40
N ALA A 337 22.71 5.09 21.29
CA ALA A 337 22.12 6.36 20.89
C ALA A 337 23.12 7.10 19.99
N ALA A 338 22.79 7.28 18.71
CA ALA A 338 23.63 8.04 17.80
C ALA A 338 23.90 9.44 18.40
N ALA A 339 25.18 9.82 18.47
CA ALA A 339 25.55 11.15 18.90
C ALA A 339 24.87 12.19 17.99
N PRO A 340 24.30 13.28 18.55
CA PRO A 340 23.78 14.36 17.73
C PRO A 340 24.93 14.88 16.85
N THR A 341 24.75 14.77 15.53
CA THR A 341 25.58 15.47 14.55
C THR A 341 25.41 16.96 14.80
N GLY A 342 26.40 17.58 15.42
CA GLY A 342 26.54 19.03 15.54
C GLY A 342 27.09 19.66 14.27
#